data_AF-A0A2E4MFJ9-F1
#
_entry.id   AF-A0A2E4MFJ9-F1
#
_cell.length_a   1.000
_cell.length_b   1.000
_cell.length_c   1.000
_cell.angle_alpha   90.00
_cell.angle_beta   90.00
_cell.angle_gamma   90.00
#
_symmetry.space_group_name_H-M   'P 1'
#
loop_
_entity.id
_entity.type
_entity.pdbx_description
1 polymer ?
#
loop_
_entity_poly.entity_id
_entity_poly.type
_entity_poly.pdbx_seq_one_letter_code
_entity_poly.pdbx_strand_id
1 'polypeptide(L)'
;MIEREIVRELRLKIREYFPDLQSHLDKNIITKNDWKFFGIIQFNLIKCFTVTPEKAIRGSKIQINKIVKFYEKETRIRKLSLKSKIFIDENNIKQDKLQKKFKYYYSHLEYWKMRKESKEMYFHYEIYLFLYYKWMNNYELDEENTYKLLIDLMGFCDYYATRYFDIDRLALERNILMSEMKISNHILIIIEGNNSNMNNNQFLGEAKAHLN
;
A
#
# COMPACT_ATOMS: atom_id res chain seq x y z
N MET A 1 3.30 16.14 19.17
CA MET A 1 2.11 16.48 19.96
C MET A 1 0.86 16.19 19.12
N ILE A 2 0.76 16.77 17.92
CA ILE A 2 -0.35 16.60 16.96
C ILE A 2 -0.60 15.15 16.54
N GLU A 3 0.42 14.39 16.09
CA GLU A 3 0.21 13.00 15.63
C GLU A 3 -0.38 12.07 16.70
N ARG A 4 0.00 12.24 17.98
CA ARG A 4 -0.53 11.41 19.08
C ARG A 4 -2.01 11.71 19.35
N GLU A 5 -2.40 12.97 19.18
CA GLU A 5 -3.77 13.42 19.33
C GLU A 5 -4.64 12.89 18.18
N ILE A 6 -4.17 13.02 16.93
CA ILE A 6 -4.84 12.45 15.75
C ILE A 6 -5.05 10.93 15.93
N VAL A 7 -4.03 10.19 16.39
CA VAL A 7 -4.16 8.75 16.66
C VAL A 7 -5.20 8.47 17.76
N ARG A 8 -5.30 9.33 18.79
CA ARG A 8 -6.29 9.18 19.86
C ARG A 8 -7.70 9.37 19.33
N GLU A 9 -7.94 10.44 18.57
CA GLU A 9 -9.25 10.73 17.97
C GLU A 9 -9.65 9.65 16.97
N LEU A 10 -8.72 9.20 16.12
CA LEU A 10 -8.95 8.10 15.19
C LEU A 10 -9.37 6.81 15.91
N ARG A 11 -8.71 6.47 17.04
CA ARG A 11 -9.10 5.29 17.84
C ARG A 11 -10.49 5.41 18.47
N LEU A 12 -10.96 6.62 18.78
CA LEU A 12 -12.33 6.82 19.23
C LEU A 12 -13.31 6.56 18.09
N LYS A 13 -13.05 7.13 16.91
CA LYS A 13 -13.88 6.92 15.71
C LYS A 13 -13.92 5.47 15.23
N ILE A 14 -12.81 4.73 15.30
CA ILE A 14 -12.80 3.29 15.00
C ILE A 14 -13.77 2.54 15.90
N ARG A 15 -13.80 2.84 17.20
CA ARG A 15 -14.72 2.17 18.15
C ARG A 15 -16.17 2.57 17.94
N GLU A 16 -16.41 3.81 17.51
CA GLU A 16 -17.74 4.30 17.16
C GLU A 16 -18.28 3.63 15.90
N TYR A 17 -17.48 3.57 14.84
CA TYR A 17 -17.90 3.06 13.53
C TYR A 17 -17.83 1.54 13.39
N PHE A 18 -16.95 0.88 14.16
CA PHE A 18 -16.75 -0.56 14.11
C PHE A 18 -16.81 -1.16 15.53
N PRO A 19 -17.99 -1.15 16.19
CA PRO A 19 -18.12 -1.66 17.56
C PRO A 19 -17.77 -3.15 17.68
N ASP A 20 -18.01 -3.94 16.62
CA ASP A 20 -17.73 -5.38 16.58
C ASP A 20 -16.23 -5.71 16.43
N LEU A 21 -15.40 -4.71 16.15
CA LEU A 21 -13.96 -4.89 15.93
C LEU A 21 -13.26 -5.49 17.16
N GLN A 22 -13.72 -5.16 18.37
CA GLN A 22 -13.20 -5.77 19.59
C GLN A 22 -13.53 -7.27 19.63
N SER A 23 -14.74 -7.67 19.22
CA SER A 23 -15.07 -9.09 19.12
C SER A 23 -14.20 -9.81 18.09
N HIS A 24 -13.81 -9.17 16.99
CA HIS A 24 -12.90 -9.77 16.00
C HIS A 24 -11.51 -10.01 16.58
N LEU A 25 -11.01 -9.09 17.40
CA LEU A 25 -9.74 -9.25 18.12
C LEU A 25 -9.81 -10.36 19.17
N ASP A 26 -10.87 -10.38 19.98
CA ASP A 26 -11.05 -11.35 21.06
C ASP A 26 -11.19 -12.78 20.54
N LYS A 27 -11.85 -12.95 19.38
CA LYS A 27 -11.99 -14.23 18.68
C LYS A 27 -10.76 -14.60 17.84
N ASN A 28 -9.71 -13.77 17.85
CA ASN A 28 -8.51 -13.93 17.02
C ASN A 28 -8.81 -14.06 15.51
N ILE A 29 -9.90 -13.43 15.05
CA ILE A 29 -10.24 -13.25 13.63
C ILE A 29 -9.27 -12.22 13.03
N ILE A 30 -9.10 -11.09 13.73
CA ILE A 30 -8.01 -10.14 13.51
C ILE A 30 -6.90 -10.51 14.48
N THR A 31 -5.75 -10.97 13.99
CA THR A 31 -4.63 -11.29 14.88
C THR A 31 -3.95 -10.02 15.39
N LYS A 32 -3.11 -10.16 16.42
CA LYS A 32 -2.27 -9.07 16.90
C LYS A 32 -1.39 -8.46 15.81
N ASN A 33 -0.97 -9.25 14.82
CA ASN A 33 -0.13 -8.73 13.75
C ASN A 33 -0.94 -8.00 12.70
N ASP A 34 -2.12 -8.48 12.33
CA ASP A 34 -3.06 -7.78 11.45
C ASP A 34 -3.41 -6.41 12.01
N TRP A 35 -3.64 -6.34 13.32
CA TRP A 35 -3.93 -5.10 14.02
C TRP A 35 -2.73 -4.13 14.01
N LYS A 36 -1.51 -4.66 14.19
CA LYS A 36 -0.29 -3.85 14.04
C LYS A 36 -0.16 -3.33 12.62
N PHE A 37 -0.40 -4.16 11.62
CA PHE A 37 -0.34 -3.78 10.21
C PHE A 37 -1.33 -2.66 9.88
N PHE A 38 -2.56 -2.75 10.39
CA PHE A 38 -3.54 -1.67 10.27
C PHE A 38 -3.05 -0.36 10.91
N GLY A 39 -2.44 -0.43 12.09
CA GLY A 39 -1.84 0.74 12.74
C GLY A 39 -0.73 1.40 11.89
N ILE A 40 0.03 0.60 11.12
CA ILE A 40 1.06 1.11 10.20
C ILE A 40 0.43 1.85 9.02
N ILE A 41 -0.64 1.28 8.45
CA ILE A 41 -1.39 1.91 7.37
C ILE A 41 -1.91 3.28 7.85
N GLN A 42 -2.58 3.32 9.00
CA GLN A 42 -3.11 4.55 9.59
C GLN A 42 -2.02 5.59 9.83
N PHE A 43 -0.90 5.18 10.42
CA PHE A 43 0.21 6.09 10.71
C PHE A 43 0.81 6.69 9.43
N ASN A 44 0.94 5.91 8.36
CA ASN A 44 1.43 6.44 7.10
C ASN A 44 0.38 7.30 6.38
N LEU A 45 -0.92 7.03 6.51
CA LEU A 45 -1.97 7.93 6.04
C LEU A 45 -1.92 9.28 6.77
N ILE A 46 -1.72 9.30 8.10
CA ILE A 46 -1.53 10.55 8.85
C ILE A 46 -0.35 11.36 8.28
N LYS A 47 0.79 10.70 8.01
CA LYS A 47 1.95 11.34 7.37
C LYS A 47 1.60 11.87 5.97
N CYS A 48 0.80 11.14 5.21
CA CYS A 48 0.34 11.55 3.88
C CYS A 48 -0.55 12.81 3.94
N PHE A 49 -1.37 12.94 4.97
CA PHE A 49 -2.31 14.04 5.11
C PHE A 49 -1.73 15.29 5.77
N THR A 50 -0.62 15.15 6.49
CA THR A 50 0.06 16.27 7.17
C THR A 50 1.24 16.84 6.35
N VAL A 51 1.61 16.22 5.22
CA VAL A 51 2.68 16.70 4.36
C VAL A 51 2.17 17.74 3.35
N THR A 52 2.98 18.75 3.04
CA THR A 52 2.59 19.75 2.03
C THR A 52 2.55 19.14 0.63
N PRO A 53 1.71 19.66 -0.28
CA PRO A 53 1.61 19.15 -1.66
C PRO A 53 2.97 19.06 -2.38
N GLU A 54 3.84 20.06 -2.21
CA GLU A 54 5.15 20.10 -2.86
C GLU A 54 6.08 19.00 -2.36
N LYS A 55 6.06 18.77 -1.03
CA LYS A 55 6.83 17.68 -0.41
C LYS A 55 6.28 16.32 -0.83
N ALA A 56 4.95 16.18 -0.91
CA ALA A 56 4.28 14.98 -1.39
C ALA A 56 4.70 14.63 -2.83
N ILE A 57 4.64 15.60 -3.75
CA ILE A 57 5.06 15.43 -5.16
C ILE A 57 6.53 15.02 -5.26
N ARG A 58 7.41 15.71 -4.53
CA ARG A 58 8.84 15.41 -4.54
C ARG A 58 9.11 13.99 -4.02
N GLY A 59 8.49 13.61 -2.91
CA GLY A 59 8.60 12.26 -2.35
C GLY A 59 8.09 11.19 -3.31
N SER A 60 6.95 11.44 -3.93
CA SER A 60 6.32 10.58 -4.94
C SER A 60 7.26 10.29 -6.12
N LYS A 61 7.89 11.34 -6.68
CA LYS A 61 8.86 11.22 -7.78
C LYS A 61 10.09 10.40 -7.39
N ILE A 62 10.60 10.56 -6.17
CA ILE A 62 11.75 9.78 -5.69
C ILE A 62 11.35 8.30 -5.56
N GLN A 63 10.18 8.04 -4.96
CA GLN A 63 9.67 6.69 -4.73
C GLN A 63 9.43 5.94 -6.04
N ILE A 64 8.73 6.55 -7.00
CA ILE A 64 8.42 5.88 -8.27
C ILE A 64 9.68 5.55 -9.06
N ASN A 65 10.71 6.41 -9.00
CA ASN A 65 12.00 6.12 -9.60
C ASN A 65 12.69 4.90 -8.97
N LYS A 66 12.59 4.73 -7.64
CA LYS A 66 13.11 3.53 -6.96
C LYS A 66 12.35 2.28 -7.40
N ILE A 67 11.02 2.35 -7.47
CA ILE A 67 10.16 1.24 -7.88
C ILE A 67 10.46 0.82 -9.32
N VAL A 68 10.53 1.77 -10.25
CA VAL A 68 10.86 1.51 -11.66
C VAL A 68 12.24 0.84 -11.76
N LYS A 69 13.28 1.39 -11.09
CA LYS A 69 14.62 0.80 -11.10
C LYS A 69 14.65 -0.65 -10.58
N PHE A 70 13.88 -0.94 -9.54
CA PHE A 70 13.74 -2.31 -9.05
C PHE A 70 13.16 -3.23 -10.11
N TYR A 71 12.03 -2.86 -10.71
CA TYR A 71 11.39 -3.69 -11.74
C TYR A 71 12.23 -3.82 -13.02
N GLU A 72 12.98 -2.79 -13.40
CA GLU A 72 13.93 -2.86 -14.51
C GLU A 72 15.01 -3.91 -14.24
N LYS A 73 15.61 -3.91 -13.04
CA LYS A 73 16.61 -4.89 -12.64
C LYS A 73 16.03 -6.29 -12.63
N GLU A 74 14.89 -6.49 -11.97
CA GLU A 74 14.25 -7.81 -11.85
C GLU A 74 13.85 -8.38 -13.22
N THR A 75 13.31 -7.52 -14.11
CA THR A 75 12.96 -7.88 -15.49
C THR A 75 14.19 -8.24 -16.30
N ARG A 76 15.26 -7.42 -16.23
CA ARG A 76 16.50 -7.64 -16.98
C ARG A 76 17.16 -8.95 -16.61
N ILE A 77 17.31 -9.24 -15.31
CA ILE A 77 17.93 -10.48 -14.82
C ILE A 77 17.18 -11.69 -15.38
N ARG A 78 15.85 -11.72 -15.25
CA ARG A 78 15.04 -12.86 -15.73
C ARG A 78 15.08 -13.00 -17.25
N LYS A 79 15.06 -11.89 -17.99
CA LYS A 79 15.20 -11.90 -19.46
C LYS A 79 16.55 -12.48 -19.89
N LEU A 80 17.63 -12.16 -19.19
CA LEU A 80 18.96 -12.72 -19.46
C LEU A 80 19.04 -14.20 -19.09
N SER A 81 18.53 -14.59 -17.91
CA SER A 81 18.47 -16.00 -17.48
C SER A 81 17.69 -16.86 -18.47
N LEU A 82 16.57 -16.37 -19.01
CA LEU A 82 15.76 -17.08 -20.02
C LEU A 82 16.49 -17.31 -21.35
N LYS A 83 17.51 -16.51 -21.67
CA LYS A 83 18.32 -16.66 -22.89
C LYS A 83 19.44 -17.69 -22.75
N SER A 84 19.84 -18.03 -21.52
CA SER A 84 20.98 -18.92 -21.26
C SER A 84 20.49 -20.32 -20.89
N LYS A 85 20.57 -21.25 -21.84
CA LYS A 85 20.28 -22.67 -21.59
C LYS A 85 21.20 -23.26 -20.52
N ILE A 86 22.51 -22.96 -20.61
CA ILE A 86 23.52 -23.39 -19.64
C ILE A 86 23.11 -22.96 -18.22
N PHE A 87 22.74 -21.69 -18.02
CA PHE A 87 22.32 -21.21 -16.70
C PHE A 87 21.07 -21.93 -16.18
N ILE A 88 20.10 -22.21 -17.07
CA ILE A 88 18.87 -22.92 -16.72
C ILE A 88 19.18 -24.36 -16.29
N ASP A 89 20.01 -25.06 -17.07
CA ASP A 89 20.36 -26.47 -16.87
C ASP A 89 21.22 -26.65 -15.60
N GLU A 90 22.27 -25.84 -15.44
CA GLU A 90 23.18 -25.89 -14.28
C GLU A 90 22.48 -25.58 -12.95
N ASN A 91 21.44 -24.74 -12.97
CA ASN A 91 20.69 -24.35 -11.78
C ASN A 91 19.36 -25.12 -11.62
N ASN A 92 19.10 -26.12 -12.47
CA ASN A 92 17.87 -26.91 -12.49
C ASN A 92 16.59 -26.05 -12.44
N ILE A 93 16.57 -24.97 -13.23
CA ILE A 93 15.48 -23.99 -13.22
C ILE A 93 14.34 -24.48 -14.14
N LYS A 94 13.12 -24.52 -13.62
CA LYS A 94 11.93 -24.74 -14.45
C LYS A 94 11.68 -23.52 -15.35
N GLN A 95 11.98 -23.64 -16.64
CA GLN A 95 11.87 -22.55 -17.62
C GLN A 95 10.49 -21.87 -17.60
N ASP A 96 9.39 -22.63 -17.53
CA ASP A 96 8.03 -22.07 -17.47
C ASP A 96 7.79 -21.20 -16.23
N LYS A 97 8.34 -21.60 -15.08
CA LYS A 97 8.23 -20.81 -13.84
C LYS A 97 9.01 -19.51 -13.99
N LEU A 98 10.19 -19.55 -14.59
CA LEU A 98 11.00 -18.36 -14.86
C LEU A 98 10.30 -17.43 -15.87
N GLN A 99 9.68 -17.98 -16.92
CA GLN A 99 8.91 -17.24 -17.90
C GLN A 99 7.69 -16.54 -17.26
N LYS A 100 6.94 -17.24 -16.40
CA LYS A 100 5.82 -16.65 -15.63
C LYS A 100 6.30 -15.50 -14.74
N LYS A 101 7.41 -15.69 -14.02
CA LYS A 101 8.02 -14.61 -13.22
C LYS A 101 8.44 -13.44 -14.10
N PHE A 102 9.10 -13.67 -15.24
CA PHE A 102 9.47 -12.60 -16.17
C PHE A 102 8.24 -11.78 -16.61
N LYS A 103 7.17 -12.45 -17.06
CA LYS A 103 5.91 -11.79 -17.46
C LYS A 103 5.32 -10.96 -16.32
N TYR A 104 5.35 -11.47 -15.09
CA TYR A 104 4.88 -10.75 -13.90
C TYR A 104 5.67 -9.45 -13.66
N TYR A 105 7.00 -9.53 -13.55
CA TYR A 105 7.83 -8.33 -13.29
C TYR A 105 7.79 -7.34 -14.45
N TYR A 106 7.71 -7.82 -15.69
CA TYR A 106 7.58 -6.96 -16.86
C TYR A 106 6.23 -6.21 -16.87
N SER A 107 5.12 -6.90 -16.60
CA SER A 107 3.78 -6.28 -16.49
C SER A 107 3.71 -5.20 -15.40
N HIS A 108 4.42 -5.40 -14.28
CA HIS A 108 4.55 -4.40 -13.22
C HIS A 108 5.46 -3.24 -13.65
N LEU A 109 6.56 -3.53 -14.35
CA LEU A 109 7.45 -2.49 -14.88
C LEU A 109 6.69 -1.52 -15.79
N GLU A 110 5.93 -2.04 -16.74
CA GLU A 110 5.15 -1.24 -17.67
C GLU A 110 4.12 -0.37 -16.93
N TYR A 111 3.40 -0.94 -15.95
CA TYR A 111 2.49 -0.19 -15.10
C TYR A 111 3.20 0.97 -14.38
N TRP A 112 4.32 0.72 -13.69
CA TRP A 112 5.01 1.76 -12.94
C TRP A 112 5.71 2.80 -13.82
N LYS A 113 6.10 2.45 -15.06
CA LYS A 113 6.56 3.42 -16.06
C LYS A 113 5.41 4.34 -16.51
N MET A 114 4.25 3.78 -16.82
CA MET A 114 3.05 4.56 -17.14
C MET A 114 2.68 5.50 -15.97
N ARG A 115 2.65 5.00 -14.73
CA ARG A 115 2.40 5.84 -13.55
C ARG A 115 3.45 6.95 -13.41
N LYS A 116 4.72 6.70 -13.72
CA LYS A 116 5.80 7.70 -13.66
C LYS A 116 5.58 8.87 -14.62
N GLU A 117 4.91 8.62 -15.74
CA GLU A 117 4.56 9.62 -16.74
C GLU A 117 3.26 10.37 -16.40
N SER A 118 2.48 9.87 -15.42
CA SER A 118 1.26 10.52 -14.95
C SER A 118 1.56 11.88 -14.31
N LYS A 119 0.62 12.82 -14.47
CA LYS A 119 0.63 14.12 -13.79
C LYS A 119 0.10 14.01 -12.35
N GLU A 120 -0.37 12.84 -11.93
CA GLU A 120 -0.89 12.60 -10.59
C GLU A 120 0.22 12.71 -9.54
N MET A 121 -0.12 13.41 -8.46
CA MET A 121 0.88 14.07 -7.64
C MET A 121 1.41 13.20 -6.49
N TYR A 122 0.69 12.16 -6.04
CA TYR A 122 1.09 11.48 -4.81
C TYR A 122 0.74 9.98 -4.68
N PHE A 123 1.65 9.13 -5.15
CA PHE A 123 1.50 7.66 -5.12
C PHE A 123 1.59 7.07 -3.71
N HIS A 124 2.25 7.74 -2.75
CA HIS A 124 2.38 7.21 -1.39
C HIS A 124 1.01 7.11 -0.71
N TYR A 125 0.21 8.18 -0.84
CA TYR A 125 -1.17 8.22 -0.39
C TYR A 125 -2.01 7.11 -1.04
N GLU A 126 -1.97 6.98 -2.36
CA GLU A 126 -2.72 5.95 -3.09
C GLU A 126 -2.39 4.53 -2.62
N ILE A 127 -1.11 4.26 -2.34
CA ILE A 127 -0.66 2.95 -1.86
C ILE A 127 -1.25 2.66 -0.48
N TYR A 128 -1.17 3.59 0.45
CA TYR A 128 -1.73 3.37 1.79
C TYR A 128 -3.26 3.39 1.81
N LEU A 129 -3.90 4.12 0.90
CA LEU A 129 -5.34 4.00 0.68
C LEU A 129 -5.71 2.61 0.16
N PHE A 130 -4.99 2.11 -0.84
CA PHE A 130 -5.21 0.78 -1.37
C PHE A 130 -5.07 -0.27 -0.27
N LEU A 131 -4.01 -0.19 0.54
CA LEU A 131 -3.82 -1.09 1.69
C LEU A 131 -4.92 -0.95 2.74
N TYR A 132 -5.37 0.27 3.01
CA TYR A 132 -6.47 0.55 3.93
C TYR A 132 -7.76 -0.13 3.46
N TYR A 133 -8.17 0.09 2.21
CA TYR A 133 -9.36 -0.55 1.65
C TYR A 133 -9.25 -2.07 1.57
N LYS A 134 -8.06 -2.59 1.20
CA LYS A 134 -7.81 -4.03 1.24
C LYS A 134 -7.98 -4.60 2.64
N TRP A 135 -7.45 -3.93 3.66
CA TRP A 135 -7.57 -4.38 5.04
C TRP A 135 -9.03 -4.37 5.52
N MET A 136 -9.77 -3.28 5.24
CA MET A 136 -11.19 -3.18 5.59
C MET A 136 -12.03 -4.26 4.92
N ASN A 137 -11.81 -4.50 3.62
CA ASN A 137 -12.50 -5.55 2.87
C ASN A 137 -12.21 -6.95 3.41
N ASN A 138 -10.97 -7.24 3.80
CA ASN A 138 -10.58 -8.57 4.31
C ASN A 138 -11.30 -8.95 5.60
N TYR A 139 -11.78 -7.97 6.37
CA TYR A 139 -12.52 -8.17 7.61
C TYR A 139 -14.00 -7.81 7.48
N GLU A 140 -14.49 -7.66 6.25
CA GLU A 140 -15.90 -7.41 5.92
C GLU A 140 -16.48 -6.20 6.67
N LEU A 141 -15.65 -5.17 6.88
CA LEU A 141 -16.07 -3.96 7.56
C LEU A 141 -16.96 -3.11 6.66
N ASP A 142 -17.95 -2.45 7.26
CA ASP A 142 -18.93 -1.64 6.54
C ASP A 142 -18.25 -0.57 5.66
N GLU A 143 -18.69 -0.48 4.41
CA GLU A 143 -18.06 0.40 3.42
C GLU A 143 -18.32 1.88 3.74
N GLU A 144 -19.54 2.24 4.14
CA GLU A 144 -19.88 3.64 4.42
C GLU A 144 -19.05 4.17 5.60
N ASN A 145 -18.96 3.38 6.67
CA ASN A 145 -18.14 3.67 7.84
C ASN A 145 -16.64 3.69 7.52
N THR A 146 -16.19 2.87 6.55
CA THR A 146 -14.83 2.92 6.05
C THR A 146 -14.51 4.27 5.40
N TYR A 147 -15.40 4.81 4.57
CA TYR A 147 -15.21 6.12 3.97
C TYR A 147 -15.32 7.25 5.00
N LYS A 148 -16.29 7.18 5.93
CA LYS A 148 -16.44 8.16 7.02
C LYS A 148 -15.18 8.24 7.88
N LEU A 149 -14.61 7.10 8.27
CA LEU A 149 -13.37 7.07 9.04
C LEU A 149 -12.21 7.74 8.31
N LEU A 150 -12.13 7.57 6.99
CA LEU A 150 -11.10 8.21 6.17
C LEU A 150 -11.29 9.72 6.05
N ILE A 151 -12.53 10.19 5.89
CA ILE A 151 -12.87 11.62 5.88
C ILE A 151 -12.53 12.26 7.23
N ASP A 152 -12.92 11.61 8.33
CA ASP A 152 -12.57 12.04 9.69
C ASP A 152 -11.05 12.12 9.87
N LEU A 153 -10.31 11.12 9.39
CA LEU A 153 -8.85 11.11 9.42
C LEU A 153 -8.24 12.29 8.64
N MET A 154 -8.73 12.57 7.43
CA MET A 154 -8.31 13.75 6.65
C MET A 154 -8.61 15.05 7.41
N GLY A 155 -9.78 15.14 8.05
CA GLY A 155 -10.18 16.27 8.89
C GLY A 155 -9.27 16.46 10.10
N PHE A 156 -8.96 15.40 10.85
CA PHE A 156 -8.04 15.45 11.99
C PHE A 156 -6.62 15.87 11.59
N CYS A 157 -6.22 15.60 10.36
CA CYS A 157 -4.92 15.99 9.82
C CYS A 157 -4.90 17.40 9.21
N ASP A 158 -6.01 18.14 9.24
CA ASP A 158 -6.19 19.41 8.52
C ASP A 158 -5.78 19.31 7.04
N TYR A 159 -6.11 18.18 6.39
CA TYR A 159 -5.67 17.92 5.03
C TYR A 159 -6.23 18.98 4.07
N TYR A 160 -5.34 19.60 3.30
CA TYR A 160 -5.66 20.77 2.47
C TYR A 160 -6.82 20.55 1.48
N ALA A 161 -7.05 19.30 1.08
CA ALA A 161 -8.08 18.92 0.12
C ALA A 161 -9.31 18.24 0.76
N THR A 162 -9.41 18.12 2.08
CA THR A 162 -10.49 17.40 2.78
C THR A 162 -11.88 17.76 2.27
N ARG A 163 -12.13 19.06 2.03
CA ARG A 163 -13.42 19.57 1.54
C ARG A 163 -13.84 19.08 0.15
N TYR A 164 -12.93 18.47 -0.60
CA TYR A 164 -13.21 17.90 -1.92
C TYR A 164 -13.46 16.39 -1.87
N PHE A 165 -13.44 15.79 -0.69
CA PHE A 165 -13.72 14.37 -0.49
C PHE A 165 -15.10 14.20 0.14
N ASP A 166 -15.92 13.40 -0.54
CA ASP A 166 -17.17 12.85 -0.04
C ASP A 166 -17.13 11.32 -0.24
N ILE A 167 -18.18 10.65 0.23
CA ILE A 167 -18.30 9.20 0.17
C ILE A 167 -18.27 8.71 -1.28
N ASP A 168 -18.99 9.37 -2.19
CA ASP A 168 -19.08 8.96 -3.59
C ASP A 168 -17.72 9.04 -4.30
N ARG A 169 -16.97 10.13 -4.06
CA ARG A 169 -15.63 10.27 -4.59
C ARG A 169 -14.69 9.20 -4.04
N LEU A 170 -14.72 8.94 -2.73
CA LEU A 170 -13.86 7.91 -2.14
C LEU A 170 -14.22 6.50 -2.62
N ALA A 171 -15.49 6.21 -2.86
CA ALA A 171 -15.93 4.96 -3.47
C ALA A 171 -15.40 4.81 -4.89
N LEU A 172 -15.43 5.89 -5.70
CA LEU A 172 -14.87 5.89 -7.05
C LEU A 172 -13.35 5.70 -7.03
N GLU A 173 -12.63 6.42 -6.15
CA GLU A 173 -11.18 6.25 -5.97
C GLU A 173 -10.84 4.82 -5.53
N ARG A 174 -11.59 4.24 -4.58
CA ARG A 174 -11.43 2.84 -4.16
C ARG A 174 -11.58 1.89 -5.35
N ASN A 175 -12.61 2.05 -6.18
CA ASN A 175 -12.86 1.15 -7.31
C ASN A 175 -11.72 1.17 -8.33
N ILE A 176 -11.14 2.35 -8.59
CA ILE A 176 -9.96 2.48 -9.45
C ILE A 176 -8.75 1.81 -8.80
N LEU A 177 -8.46 2.14 -7.53
CA LEU A 177 -7.32 1.57 -6.81
C LEU A 177 -7.39 0.04 -6.73
N MET A 178 -8.55 -0.50 -6.41
CA MET A 178 -8.76 -1.94 -6.25
C MET A 178 -8.66 -2.72 -7.57
N SER A 179 -8.95 -2.08 -8.71
CA SER A 179 -8.93 -2.73 -10.02
C SER A 179 -7.59 -2.55 -10.76
N GLU A 180 -6.90 -1.43 -10.57
CA GLU A 180 -5.73 -1.07 -11.38
C GLU A 180 -4.39 -1.19 -10.63
N MET A 181 -4.38 -1.04 -9.30
CA MET A 181 -3.12 -0.89 -8.57
C MET A 181 -2.29 -2.18 -8.55
N LYS A 182 -1.16 -2.16 -9.27
CA LYS A 182 -0.17 -3.25 -9.27
C LYS A 182 0.89 -3.06 -8.19
N ILE A 183 0.54 -3.41 -6.96
CA ILE A 183 1.48 -3.43 -5.83
C ILE A 183 1.93 -4.86 -5.50
N SER A 184 3.20 -5.00 -5.13
CA SER A 184 3.75 -6.26 -4.62
C SER A 184 4.43 -6.03 -3.28
N ASN A 185 4.58 -7.09 -2.49
CA ASN A 185 5.26 -7.04 -1.20
C ASN A 185 6.69 -6.47 -1.31
N HIS A 186 7.37 -6.72 -2.44
CA HIS A 186 8.72 -6.18 -2.67
C HIS A 186 8.73 -4.65 -2.80
N ILE A 187 7.68 -4.07 -3.38
CA ILE A 187 7.54 -2.61 -3.46
C ILE A 187 7.40 -2.03 -2.05
N LEU A 188 6.62 -2.67 -1.19
CA LEU A 188 6.41 -2.18 0.17
C LEU A 188 7.72 -2.06 0.96
N ILE A 189 8.71 -2.94 0.72
CA ILE A 189 10.09 -2.80 1.26
C ILE A 189 10.77 -1.55 0.74
N ILE A 190 10.65 -1.27 -0.56
CA ILE A 190 11.28 -0.11 -1.21
C ILE A 190 10.68 1.19 -0.65
N ILE A 191 9.41 1.16 -0.28
CA ILE A 191 8.67 2.26 0.33
C ILE A 191 9.05 2.44 1.80
N GLU A 192 9.08 1.34 2.56
CA GLU A 192 9.42 1.34 3.99
C GLU A 192 10.91 1.51 4.28
N GLY A 193 11.82 1.21 3.36
CA GLY A 193 13.26 1.39 3.54
C GLY A 193 13.70 2.84 3.87
N ASN A 194 12.77 3.79 3.87
CA ASN A 194 12.94 5.15 4.37
C ASN A 194 12.50 5.36 5.85
N ASN A 195 11.80 4.41 6.49
CA ASN A 195 11.28 4.45 7.85
C ASN A 195 11.97 3.36 8.71
N SER A 196 13.09 3.68 9.35
CA SER A 196 13.97 2.76 10.09
C SER A 196 13.43 2.20 11.42
N ASN A 197 12.13 2.30 11.71
CA ASN A 197 11.59 2.05 13.06
C ASN A 197 10.74 0.77 13.19
N MET A 198 10.66 -0.07 12.16
CA MET A 198 9.94 -1.33 12.23
C MET A 198 10.82 -2.51 11.85
N ASN A 199 10.53 -3.66 12.45
CA ASN A 199 11.18 -4.91 12.09
C ASN A 199 10.63 -5.31 10.70
N ASN A 200 11.30 -4.86 9.63
CA ASN A 200 10.86 -4.96 8.22
C ASN A 200 10.29 -6.34 7.86
N ASN A 201 10.80 -7.41 8.46
CA ASN A 201 10.35 -8.78 8.24
C ASN A 201 8.91 -9.06 8.70
N GLN A 202 8.43 -8.40 9.77
CA GLN A 202 7.06 -8.57 10.27
C GLN A 202 6.05 -7.86 9.37
N PHE A 203 6.32 -6.61 8.98
CA PHE A 203 5.46 -5.87 8.04
C PHE A 203 5.32 -6.59 6.70
N LEU A 204 6.43 -7.14 6.19
CA LEU A 204 6.47 -7.94 4.97
C LEU A 204 5.59 -9.20 5.01
N GLY A 205 5.58 -9.89 6.16
CA GLY A 205 4.76 -11.07 6.38
C GLY A 205 3.28 -10.74 6.28
N GLU A 206 2.85 -9.69 6.96
CA GLU A 206 1.44 -9.28 6.98
C GLU A 206 1.00 -8.66 5.66
N ALA A 207 1.82 -7.78 5.07
CA ALA A 207 1.57 -7.27 3.73
C ALA A 207 1.37 -8.40 2.72
N LYS A 208 2.19 -9.46 2.82
CA LYS A 208 2.03 -10.65 1.96
C LYS A 208 0.73 -11.39 2.22
N ALA A 209 0.26 -11.49 3.46
CA ALA A 209 -1.03 -12.11 3.76
C ALA A 209 -2.20 -11.32 3.14
N HIS A 210 -2.11 -9.99 3.11
CA HIS A 210 -3.17 -9.11 2.60
C HIS A 210 -3.13 -8.85 1.08
N LEU A 211 -1.97 -8.99 0.44
CA LEU A 211 -1.76 -8.72 -0.99
C LEU A 211 -1.83 -9.96 -1.89
N ASN A 212 -1.94 -11.17 -1.34
CA ASN A 212 -2.10 -12.40 -2.11
C ASN A 212 -3.55 -12.62 -2.56
#